data_AF-A0A9D6QDU3-F1
#
_entry.id   AF-A0A9D6QDU3-F1
#
_cell.length_a   1.000
_cell.length_b   1.000
_cell.length_c   1.000
_cell.angle_alpha   90.00
_cell.angle_beta   90.00
_cell.angle_gamma   90.00
#
_symmetry.space_group_name_H-M   'P 1'
#
loop_
_entity.id
_entity.type
_entity.pdbx_description
1 polymer ?
#
loop_
_entity_poly.entity_id
_entity_poly.type
_entity_poly.pdbx_seq_one_letter_code
_entity_poly.pdbx_strand_id
1 'polypeptide(L)' 'MLQTIEVEIDASGHIHPLEPVQTIPVGRALLTLLKPPVDEALQLAEAALAEDWLKPEEEEAWAHLQPAK' A
#
# COMPACT_ATOMS: atom_id res chain seq x y z
N MET A 1 -27.85 10.17 -13.21
CA MET A 1 -26.45 10.48 -12.86
C MET A 1 -25.89 9.30 -12.08
N LEU A 2 -24.62 8.96 -12.28
CA LEU A 2 -23.94 7.96 -11.46
C LEU A 2 -23.39 8.65 -10.22
N GLN A 3 -23.61 8.05 -9.05
CA GLN A 3 -23.00 8.48 -7.79
C GLN A 3 -21.96 7.44 -7.41
N THR A 4 -20.73 7.89 -7.18
CA THR A 4 -19.66 7.05 -6.63
C THR A 4 -19.61 7.28 -5.13
N ILE A 5 -19.59 6.20 -4.36
CA ILE A 5 -19.40 6.24 -2.91
C ILE A 5 -18.11 5.47 -2.65
N GLU A 6 -17.11 6.15 -2.09
CA GLU A 6 -15.87 5.49 -1.70
C GLU A 6 -16.04 4.81 -0.36
N VAL A 7 -15.59 3.56 -0.28
CA VAL A 7 -15.85 2.69 0.86
C VAL A 7 -14.62 1.84 1.16
N GLU A 8 -14.43 1.53 2.44
CA GLU A 8 -13.54 0.47 2.90
C GLU A 8 -14.37 -0.80 3.16
N ILE A 9 -13.80 -1.97 2.85
CA ILE A 9 -14.40 -3.26 3.17
C ILE A 9 -13.57 -3.90 4.26
N ASP A 10 -14.18 -4.15 5.42
CA ASP A 10 -13.47 -4.76 6.54
C ASP A 10 -13.27 -6.28 6.35
N ALA A 11 -12.53 -6.89 7.27
CA ALA A 11 -12.25 -8.33 7.25
C ALA A 11 -13.52 -9.22 7.37
N SER A 12 -14.62 -8.67 7.89
CA SER A 12 -15.92 -9.35 7.94
C SER A 12 -16.77 -9.13 6.70
N GLY A 13 -16.32 -8.30 5.75
CA GLY A 13 -17.03 -7.97 4.52
C GLY A 13 -18.06 -6.85 4.67
N HIS A 14 -18.06 -6.11 5.79
CA HIS A 14 -18.92 -4.93 5.91
C HIS A 14 -18.34 -3.74 5.16
N ILE A 15 -19.23 -2.95 4.58
CA ILE A 15 -18.92 -1.76 3.78
C ILE A 15 -19.01 -0.52 4.67
N HIS A 16 -17.91 0.22 4.77
CA HIS A 16 -17.80 1.44 5.55
C HIS A 16 -17.52 2.62 4.63
N PRO A 17 -18.48 3.55 4.43
CA PRO A 17 -18.23 4.76 3.65
C PRO A 17 -17.11 5.61 4.26
N LEU A 18 -16.16 6.03 3.44
CA LEU A 18 -15.06 6.91 3.88
C LEU A 18 -15.58 8.32 4.17
N GLU A 19 -16.52 8.80 3.36
CA GLU A 19 -17.23 10.05 3.60
C GLU A 19 -18.56 9.78 4.34
N PRO A 20 -19.02 10.71 5.19
CA PRO A 20 -20.30 10.56 5.88
C PRO A 20 -21.46 10.57 4.87
N VAL A 21 -21.97 9.38 4.55
CA VAL A 21 -23.16 9.20 3.73
C VAL A 21 -24.38 9.06 4.65
N GLN A 22 -25.28 10.04 4.61
CA GLN A 22 -26.50 10.02 5.44
C GLN A 22 -27.40 8.82 5.14
N THR A 23 -27.51 8.45 3.85
CA THR A 23 -28.31 7.30 3.41
C THR A 23 -27.78 6.78 2.08
N ILE A 24 -27.42 5.49 2.02
CA ILE A 24 -27.12 4.82 0.75
C ILE A 24 -28.47 4.56 0.03
N PRO A 25 -28.61 4.97 -1.24
CA PRO A 25 -29.86 4.75 -1.99
C PRO A 25 -30.13 3.26 -2.21
N VAL A 26 -31.41 2.87 -2.12
CA VAL A 26 -31.84 1.51 -2.42
C VAL A 26 -31.73 1.26 -3.93
N GLY A 27 -31.02 0.20 -4.33
CA GLY A 27 -30.91 -0.17 -5.73
C GLY A 27 -29.71 -1.07 -6.03
N ARG A 28 -29.38 -1.16 -7.33
CA ARG A 28 -28.18 -1.85 -7.81
C ARG A 28 -26.97 -0.92 -7.73
N ALA A 29 -25.86 -1.43 -7.21
CA ALA A 29 -24.58 -0.74 -7.16
C ALA A 29 -23.49 -1.53 -7.91
N LEU A 30 -22.40 -0.86 -8.24
CA LEU A 30 -21.17 -1.47 -8.73
C LEU A 30 -20.12 -1.39 -7.63
N LEU A 31 -19.46 -2.51 -7.36
CA LEU A 31 -18.33 -2.56 -6.43
C LEU A 31 -17.04 -2.70 -7.23
N THR A 32 -16.06 -1.84 -6.94
CA THR A 32 -14.73 -1.89 -7.54
C THR A 32 -13.71 -1.99 -6.42
N LEU A 33 -12.90 -3.04 -6.42
CA LEU A 33 -11.81 -3.19 -5.46
C LEU A 33 -10.60 -2.40 -5.94
N LEU A 34 -10.13 -1.47 -5.12
CA LEU A 34 -8.90 -0.73 -5.38
C LEU A 34 -7.71 -1.63 -5.03
N LYS A 35 -6.70 -1.65 -5.90
CA LYS A 35 -5.41 -2.23 -5.54
C LYS A 35 -4.77 -1.34 -4.48
N PRO A 36 -4.02 -1.92 -3.52
CA PRO A 36 -3.23 -1.10 -2.61
C PRO A 36 -2.35 -0.16 -3.46
N PRO A 37 -2.15 1.09 -3.00
CA PRO A 37 -1.27 2.01 -3.69
C PRO A 37 0.10 1.34 -3.77
N VAL A 38 0.53 1.06 -5.00
CA VAL A 38 1.90 0.63 -5.24
C VAL A 38 2.72 1.91 -5.15
N ASP A 39 3.60 1.98 -4.16
CA ASP A 39 4.64 2.99 -4.16
C ASP A 39 5.61 2.64 -5.29
N GLU A 40 5.37 3.23 -6.47
CA GLU A 40 6.17 2.99 -7.66
C GLU A 40 7.65 3.32 -7.41
N ALA A 41 7.93 4.29 -6.55
CA ALA A 41 9.30 4.63 -6.17
C ALA A 41 9.92 3.52 -5.32
N LEU A 42 9.18 2.94 -4.36
CA LEU A 42 9.64 1.79 -3.58
C LEU A 42 9.91 0.57 -4.49
N GLN A 43 9.03 0.32 -5.46
CA GLN A 43 9.17 -0.81 -6.38
C GLN A 43 10.37 -0.67 -7.34
N LEU A 44 10.73 0.55 -7.73
CA LEU A 44 11.92 0.83 -8.54
C LEU A 44 13.20 0.91 -7.71
N ALA A 45 13.10 1.37 -6.45
CA ALA A 45 14.24 1.53 -5.56
C ALA A 45 14.91 0.20 -5.23
N GLU A 46 14.16 -0.89 -5.10
CA GLU A 46 14.75 -2.21 -4.83
C GLU A 46 15.77 -2.61 -5.91
N ALA A 47 15.40 -2.53 -7.19
CA ALA A 47 16.29 -2.88 -8.29
C ALA A 47 17.46 -1.88 -8.42
N ALA A 48 17.19 -0.58 -8.26
CA ALA A 48 18.21 0.46 -8.39
C ALA A 48 19.25 0.43 -7.26
N LEU A 49 18.84 0.12 -6.03
CA LEU A 49 19.74 0.06 -4.87
C LEU A 49 20.47 -1.28 -4.80
N ALA A 50 19.88 -2.37 -5.29
CA ALA A 50 20.50 -3.70 -5.25
C ALA A 50 21.86 -3.76 -5.97
N GLU A 51 22.09 -2.95 -7.01
CA GLU A 51 23.36 -2.91 -7.75
C GLU A 51 24.54 -2.47 -6.87
N ASP A 52 24.31 -1.54 -5.94
CA ASP A 52 25.34 -1.00 -5.06
C ASP A 52 25.30 -1.63 -3.67
N TRP A 53 24.12 -1.90 -3.13
CA TRP A 53 23.90 -2.33 -1.75
C TRP A 53 24.20 -3.81 -1.49
N LEU A 54 24.10 -4.67 -2.51
CA LEU A 54 24.41 -6.11 -2.38
C LEU A 54 25.89 -6.44 -2.60
N LYS A 55 26.73 -5.42 -2.74
CA LYS A 55 28.17 -5.60 -2.88
C LYS A 55 28.77 -6.09 -1.55
N PRO A 56 29.71 -7.04 -1.57
CA PRO A 56 30.35 -7.55 -0.36
C PRO A 56 31.07 -6.43 0.42
N GLU A 57 31.53 -5.38 -0.26
CA GLU A 57 32.13 -4.19 0.34
C GLU A 57 31.15 -3.42 1.24
N GLU A 58 29.87 -3.36 0.86
CA GLU A 58 28.83 -2.74 1.70
C GLU A 58 28.52 -3.62 2.92
N GLU A 59 28.46 -4.95 2.77
CA GLU A 59 28.28 -5.85 3.91
C GLU A 59 29.42 -5.76 4.93
N GLU A 60 30.66 -5.62 4.47
CA GLU A 60 31.80 -5.38 5.37
C GLU A 60 31.67 -4.03 6.10
N ALA A 61 31.31 -2.96 5.37
CA ALA A 61 31.07 -1.64 5.96
C ALA A 61 29.96 -1.68 7.04
N TRP A 62 28.93 -2.46 6.81
CA TRP A 62 27.80 -2.62 7.73
C TRP A 62 28.14 -3.45 8.95
N ALA A 63 28.96 -4.50 8.80
CA ALA A 63 29.46 -5.29 9.91
C ALA A 63 30.23 -4.44 10.92
N HIS A 64 30.91 -3.38 10.46
CA HIS A 64 31.62 -2.43 11.32
C HIS A 64 30.72 -1.47 12.11
N LEU A 65 29.45 -1.34 11.73
CA LEU A 65 28.48 -0.45 12.38
C LEU A 65 27.62 -1.16 13.43
N GLN A 66 27.77 -2.47 13.59
CA GLN A 66 27.03 -3.19 14.63
C GLN A 66 27.53 -2.78 16.03
N PRO A 67 26.62 -2.45 16.96
CA PRO A 67 27.03 -2.11 18.32
C PRO A 67 27.76 -3.30 18.96
N ALA A 68 28.83 -3.00 19.70
CA ALA A 68 29.52 -4.00 20.49
C ALA A 68 28.52 -4.66 21.45
N LYS A 69 28.49 -5.99 21.42
CA LYS A 69 27.53 -6.83 22.14
C LYS A 69 27.61 -6.66 23.66
#